data_AF-A0A435EBR8-F1
#
_entry.id   AF-A0A435EBR8-F1
#
_cell.length_a   1.000
_cell.length_b   1.000
_cell.length_c   1.000
_cell.angle_alpha   90.00
_cell.angle_beta   90.00
_cell.angle_gamma   90.00
#
_symmetry.space_group_name_H-M   'P 1'
#
loop_
_entity.id
_entity.type
_entity.pdbx_description
1 polymer ?
#
loop_
_entity_poly.entity_id
_entity_poly.type
_entity_poly.pdbx_seq_one_letter_code
_entity_poly.pdbx_strand_id
1 'polypeptide(L)'
;MSTISRWFKDARSKLPEHVTVGRHTYGVTWRKVLFPAKEAPLRVGAFCSVAGRVLFICSGHHPTASATTFPIYSRLLKQPEPIAEDSKPAGITVGNDVWIGNGAMILPGVE
;
A
#
# COMPACT_ATOMS: atom_id res chain seq x y z
N MET A 1 23.45 21.01 -2.43
CA MET A 1 22.31 20.87 -3.38
C MET A 1 21.55 22.19 -3.40
N SER A 2 21.05 22.63 -4.57
CA SER A 2 20.23 23.84 -4.70
C SER A 2 18.88 23.70 -3.97
N THR A 3 18.38 24.78 -3.38
CA THR A 3 17.07 24.86 -2.70
C THR A 3 15.91 24.34 -3.58
N ILE A 4 15.99 24.60 -4.88
CA ILE A 4 15.00 24.15 -5.88
C ILE A 4 15.06 22.62 -6.02
N SER A 5 16.25 22.03 -6.03
CA SER A 5 16.43 20.57 -6.09
C SER A 5 15.89 19.85 -4.86
N ARG A 6 16.04 20.45 -3.67
CA ARG A 6 15.46 19.94 -2.43
C ARG A 6 13.93 20.00 -2.47
N TRP A 7 13.36 21.11 -2.91
CA TRP A 7 11.91 21.27 -3.03
C TRP A 7 11.27 20.27 -3.99
N PHE A 8 11.88 20.01 -5.15
CA PHE A 8 11.42 18.96 -6.08
C PHE A 8 11.57 17.55 -5.53
N LYS A 9 12.58 17.28 -4.69
CA LYS A 9 12.70 16.00 -3.98
C LYS A 9 11.62 15.84 -2.92
N ASP A 10 11.36 16.88 -2.14
CA ASP A 10 10.41 16.86 -1.02
C ASP A 10 8.95 16.80 -1.52
N ALA A 11 8.63 17.50 -2.61
CA ALA A 11 7.32 17.40 -3.26
C ALA A 11 7.06 15.98 -3.81
N ARG A 12 8.12 15.30 -4.28
CA ARG A 12 8.09 13.90 -4.73
C ARG A 12 8.22 12.90 -3.59
N SER A 13 8.41 13.31 -2.33
CA SER A 13 8.58 12.39 -1.20
C SER A 13 7.34 12.31 -0.31
N LYS A 14 6.29 13.08 -0.61
CA LYS A 14 5.03 12.98 0.15
C LYS A 14 4.46 11.57 -0.02
N LEU A 15 4.22 10.92 1.11
CA LEU A 15 3.54 9.63 1.15
C LEU A 15 2.07 9.82 0.74
N PRO A 16 1.44 8.80 0.14
CA PRO A 16 0.01 8.82 -0.15
C PRO A 16 -0.81 9.04 1.13
N GLU A 17 -2.06 9.48 0.97
CA GLU A 17 -3.02 9.47 2.08
C GLU A 17 -3.18 8.06 2.65
N HIS A 18 -3.52 7.97 3.94
CA HIS A 18 -3.69 6.70 4.67
C HIS A 18 -2.42 5.84 4.80
N VAL A 19 -1.24 6.45 4.62
CA VAL A 19 0.05 5.83 4.92
C VAL A 19 0.68 6.51 6.13
N THR A 20 1.04 5.73 7.15
CA THR A 20 1.76 6.22 8.33
C THR A 20 3.06 5.47 8.53
N VAL A 21 4.15 6.20 8.81
CA VAL A 21 5.49 5.65 9.00
C VAL A 21 6.04 6.17 10.33
N GLY A 22 6.47 5.24 11.19
CA GLY A 22 7.06 5.57 12.48
C GLY A 22 8.43 6.25 12.37
N ARG A 23 8.85 6.90 13.45
CA ARG A 23 10.15 7.58 13.54
C ARG A 23 11.31 6.63 13.18
N HIS A 24 12.35 7.17 12.56
CA HIS A 24 13.57 6.44 12.18
C HIS A 24 13.39 5.25 11.21
N THR A 25 12.17 4.97 10.74
CA THR A 25 11.95 4.05 9.64
C THR A 25 12.35 4.70 8.33
N TYR A 26 13.09 3.96 7.49
CA TYR A 26 13.54 4.46 6.19
C TYR A 26 13.16 3.51 5.06
N GLY A 27 13.21 4.04 3.83
CA GLY A 27 12.99 3.26 2.62
C GLY A 27 11.52 3.12 2.21
N VAL A 28 10.55 3.58 3.00
CA VAL A 28 9.14 3.67 2.57
C VAL A 28 8.97 4.92 1.69
N THR A 29 8.49 4.75 0.46
CA THR A 29 8.22 5.86 -0.48
C THR A 29 6.90 5.64 -1.19
N TRP A 30 6.31 6.70 -1.75
CA TRP A 30 5.02 6.61 -2.46
C TRP A 30 5.01 5.59 -3.61
N ARG A 31 6.16 5.33 -4.24
CA ARG A 31 6.27 4.34 -5.34
C ARG A 31 6.14 2.90 -4.88
N LYS A 32 6.31 2.64 -3.58
CA LYS A 32 6.25 1.31 -2.99
C LYS A 32 4.86 0.95 -2.48
N VAL A 33 3.91 1.87 -2.49
CA VAL A 33 2.59 1.68 -1.86
C VAL A 33 1.51 1.69 -2.92
N LEU A 34 0.74 0.60 -3.02
CA LEU A 34 -0.37 0.45 -3.94
C LEU A 34 -1.70 0.39 -3.19
N PHE A 35 -2.67 1.15 -3.72
CA PHE A 35 -4.06 1.17 -3.27
C PHE A 35 -4.28 1.44 -1.76
N PRO A 36 -3.58 2.40 -1.12
CA PRO A 36 -3.90 2.76 0.26
C PRO A 36 -5.26 3.46 0.30
N ALA A 37 -6.08 3.10 1.28
CA ALA A 37 -7.40 3.69 1.51
C ALA A 37 -7.66 3.81 3.02
N LYS A 38 -8.70 4.54 3.40
CA LYS A 38 -9.10 4.66 4.81
C LYS A 38 -9.40 3.30 5.45
N GLU A 39 -10.04 2.42 4.70
CA GLU A 39 -10.43 1.07 5.08
C GLU A 39 -9.28 0.05 4.89
N ALA A 40 -8.22 0.43 4.19
CA ALA A 40 -7.03 -0.37 3.94
C ALA A 40 -5.75 0.49 4.01
N PRO A 41 -5.38 0.98 5.21
CA PRO A 41 -4.21 1.82 5.38
C PRO A 41 -2.91 1.02 5.32
N LEU A 42 -1.79 1.68 5.06
CA LEU A 42 -0.46 1.14 5.35
C LEU A 42 0.06 1.76 6.64
N ARG A 43 0.35 0.93 7.64
CA ARG A 43 0.95 1.35 8.91
C ARG A 43 2.30 0.67 9.08
N VAL A 44 3.38 1.45 9.06
CA VAL A 44 4.73 0.94 9.35
C VAL A 44 5.21 1.55 10.66
N GLY A 45 5.65 0.71 11.60
CA GLY A 45 6.20 1.13 12.89
C GLY A 45 7.50 1.91 12.79
N ALA A 46 8.15 2.10 13.93
CA ALA A 46 9.41 2.82 14.07
C ALA A 46 10.62 1.91 13.89
N PHE A 47 11.76 2.50 13.51
CA PHE A 47 13.06 1.83 13.37
C PHE A 47 13.10 0.68 12.35
N CYS A 48 12.22 0.68 11.35
CA CYS A 48 12.19 -0.35 10.32
C CYS A 48 13.16 -0.05 9.17
N SER A 49 13.72 -1.12 8.58
CA SER A 49 14.62 -1.08 7.42
C SER A 49 13.91 -1.65 6.19
N VAL A 50 13.55 -0.81 5.21
CA VAL A 50 12.79 -1.24 4.01
C VAL A 50 13.66 -1.17 2.75
N ALA A 51 14.02 -2.34 2.21
CA ALA A 51 14.90 -2.45 1.04
C ALA A 51 14.29 -1.90 -0.26
N GLY A 52 15.14 -1.69 -1.26
CA GLY A 52 14.85 -0.91 -2.47
C GLY A 52 13.60 -1.30 -3.26
N ARG A 53 13.39 -2.60 -3.53
CA ARG A 53 12.28 -3.10 -4.37
C ARG A 53 11.10 -3.69 -3.58
N VAL A 54 10.91 -3.27 -2.34
CA VAL A 54 9.74 -3.69 -1.55
C VAL A 54 8.46 -3.06 -2.13
N LEU A 55 7.38 -3.84 -2.17
CA LEU A 55 6.05 -3.40 -2.56
C LEU A 55 5.05 -3.72 -1.45
N PHE A 56 4.22 -2.74 -1.09
CA PHE A 56 3.10 -2.86 -0.18
C PHE A 56 1.81 -2.76 -1.00
N ILE A 57 1.00 -3.81 -1.00
CA ILE A 57 -0.31 -3.86 -1.67
C ILE A 57 -1.38 -3.83 -0.58
N CYS A 58 -2.02 -2.69 -0.37
CA CYS A 58 -2.94 -2.51 0.76
C CYS A 58 -4.35 -3.05 0.50
N SER A 59 -4.76 -3.11 -0.78
CA SER A 59 -6.08 -3.54 -1.21
C SER A 59 -6.01 -4.12 -2.64
N GLY A 60 -7.16 -4.42 -3.25
CA GLY A 60 -7.27 -4.93 -4.61
C GLY A 60 -7.60 -6.42 -4.71
N HIS A 61 -8.27 -6.97 -3.70
CA HIS A 61 -8.80 -8.33 -3.78
C HIS A 61 -9.86 -8.44 -4.89
N HIS A 62 -9.84 -9.59 -5.56
CA HIS A 62 -10.89 -9.99 -6.50
C HIS A 62 -11.76 -11.08 -5.85
N PRO A 63 -13.08 -11.10 -6.09
CA PRO A 63 -13.98 -12.05 -5.46
C PRO A 63 -13.78 -13.45 -6.04
N THR A 64 -13.00 -14.26 -5.34
CA THR A 64 -12.62 -15.62 -5.77
C THR A 64 -13.73 -16.63 -5.53
N ALA A 65 -14.68 -16.33 -4.63
CA ALA A 65 -15.87 -17.16 -4.41
C ALA A 65 -16.96 -16.95 -5.47
N SER A 66 -16.84 -15.94 -6.33
CA SER A 66 -17.79 -15.67 -7.41
C SER A 66 -17.54 -16.53 -8.64
N ALA A 67 -18.52 -16.60 -9.55
CA ALA A 67 -18.39 -17.34 -10.81
C ALA A 67 -17.23 -16.83 -11.70
N THR A 68 -16.79 -15.58 -11.51
CA THR A 68 -15.61 -15.01 -12.17
C THR A 68 -14.96 -13.96 -11.27
N THR A 69 -13.63 -13.82 -11.40
CA THR A 69 -12.86 -12.74 -10.78
C THR A 69 -12.80 -11.49 -11.67
N PHE A 70 -13.30 -11.57 -12.92
CA PHE A 70 -13.37 -10.41 -13.81
C PHE A 70 -14.43 -9.42 -13.31
N PRO A 71 -14.11 -8.12 -13.21
CA PRO A 71 -15.01 -7.12 -12.66
C PRO A 71 -16.08 -6.71 -13.68
N ILE A 72 -17.14 -7.52 -13.79
CA ILE A 72 -18.23 -7.36 -14.77
C ILE A 72 -18.97 -6.03 -14.58
N TYR A 73 -19.31 -5.67 -13.34
CA TYR A 73 -20.15 -4.50 -13.08
C TYR A 73 -19.46 -3.22 -13.56
N SER A 74 -18.20 -3.05 -13.24
CA SER A 74 -17.41 -1.87 -13.59
C SER A 74 -16.95 -1.88 -15.04
N ARG A 75 -16.54 -3.04 -15.60
CA ARG A 75 -15.98 -3.10 -16.96
C ARG A 75 -17.02 -3.22 -18.06
N LEU A 76 -18.15 -3.88 -17.81
CA LEU A 76 -19.18 -4.11 -18.82
C LEU A 76 -20.45 -3.29 -18.54
N LEU A 77 -20.87 -3.20 -17.27
CA LEU A 77 -22.14 -2.57 -16.91
C LEU A 77 -21.99 -1.09 -16.49
N LYS A 78 -20.76 -0.59 -16.33
CA LYS A 78 -20.44 0.77 -15.83
C LYS A 78 -21.09 1.08 -14.46
N GLN A 79 -21.18 0.06 -13.60
CA GLN A 79 -21.71 0.13 -12.25
C GLN A 79 -20.61 -0.18 -11.22
N PRO A 80 -20.76 0.23 -9.94
CA PRO A 80 -19.84 -0.17 -8.89
C PRO A 80 -19.81 -1.70 -8.72
N GLU A 81 -18.63 -2.26 -8.47
CA GLU A 81 -18.53 -3.68 -8.10
C GLU A 81 -19.18 -3.92 -6.73
N PRO A 82 -19.96 -5.00 -6.57
CA PRO A 82 -20.37 -5.44 -5.25
C PRO A 82 -19.14 -5.86 -4.44
N ILE A 83 -19.05 -5.41 -3.19
CA ILE A 83 -17.98 -5.82 -2.28
C ILE A 83 -18.37 -7.18 -1.70
N ALA A 84 -17.73 -8.23 -2.21
CA ALA A 84 -17.84 -9.57 -1.64
C ALA A 84 -17.08 -9.65 -0.30
N GLU A 85 -17.48 -10.59 0.56
CA GLU A 85 -16.85 -10.75 1.88
C GLU A 85 -15.37 -11.12 1.80
N ASP A 86 -14.99 -11.99 0.85
CA ASP A 86 -13.61 -12.38 0.56
C ASP A 86 -12.79 -11.26 -0.10
N SER A 87 -13.42 -10.13 -0.41
CA SER A 87 -12.83 -8.99 -1.10
C SER A 87 -12.78 -7.74 -0.23
N LYS A 88 -13.04 -7.87 1.08
CA LYS A 88 -12.96 -6.76 2.03
C LYS A 88 -11.53 -6.17 2.07
N PRO A 89 -11.38 -4.84 2.03
CA PRO A 89 -10.07 -4.20 2.22
C PRO A 89 -9.54 -4.46 3.63
N ALA A 90 -8.23 -4.73 3.76
CA ALA A 90 -7.61 -5.08 5.05
C ALA A 90 -6.36 -4.27 5.41
N GLY A 91 -5.78 -3.52 4.45
CA GLY A 91 -4.57 -2.74 4.71
C GLY A 91 -3.36 -3.60 5.07
N ILE A 92 -2.31 -3.00 5.61
CA ILE A 92 -1.08 -3.68 6.07
C ILE A 92 -0.62 -3.02 7.36
N THR A 93 -0.25 -3.83 8.34
CA THR A 93 0.47 -3.38 9.52
C THR A 93 1.87 -4.00 9.54
N VAL A 94 2.88 -3.20 9.83
CA VAL A 94 4.24 -3.65 10.12
C VAL A 94 4.61 -3.09 11.47
N GLY A 95 5.05 -3.95 12.38
CA GLY A 95 5.50 -3.57 13.72
C GLY A 95 6.75 -2.67 13.74
N ASN A 96 7.36 -2.54 14.92
CA ASN A 96 8.62 -1.82 15.09
C ASN A 96 9.81 -2.75 14.85
N ASP A 97 10.96 -2.19 14.46
CA ASP A 97 12.24 -2.92 14.32
C ASP A 97 12.18 -4.09 13.31
N VAL A 98 11.43 -3.91 12.22
CA VAL A 98 11.31 -4.92 11.16
C VAL A 98 12.28 -4.62 10.01
N TRP A 99 13.02 -5.64 9.57
CA TRP A 99 13.79 -5.59 8.33
C TRP A 99 13.05 -6.31 7.20
N ILE A 100 12.71 -5.57 6.14
CA ILE A 100 12.06 -6.11 4.95
C ILE A 100 13.07 -6.20 3.80
N GLY A 101 13.32 -7.44 3.36
CA GLY A 101 14.28 -7.79 2.31
C GLY A 101 13.92 -7.25 0.91
N ASN A 102 14.93 -7.10 0.06
CA ASN A 102 14.77 -6.55 -1.29
C ASN A 102 13.88 -7.44 -2.16
N GLY A 103 12.85 -6.86 -2.78
CA GLY A 103 11.93 -7.58 -3.67
C GLY A 103 10.77 -8.27 -2.95
N ALA A 104 10.65 -8.11 -1.63
CA ALA A 104 9.49 -8.59 -0.90
C ALA A 104 8.20 -7.86 -1.33
N MET A 105 7.11 -8.60 -1.40
CA MET A 105 5.77 -8.08 -1.60
C MET A 105 4.95 -8.39 -0.36
N ILE A 106 4.41 -7.34 0.26
CA ILE A 106 3.55 -7.45 1.44
C ILE A 106 2.10 -7.27 0.95
N LEU A 107 1.27 -8.27 1.23
CA LEU A 107 -0.11 -8.36 0.76
C LEU A 107 -1.10 -7.86 1.82
N PRO A 108 -2.35 -7.55 1.44
CA PRO A 108 -3.35 -7.07 2.38
C PRO A 108 -3.58 -8.05 3.54
N GLY A 109 -3.85 -7.52 4.74
CA GLY A 109 -4.16 -8.29 5.95
C GLY A 109 -2.94 -8.84 6.70
N VAL A 110 -1.72 -8.57 6.22
CA VAL A 110 -0.48 -8.92 6.95
C VAL A 110 -0.26 -7.94 8.12
N GLU A 111 0.13 -8.49 9.27
CA GLU A 111 0.47 -7.77 10.52
C GLU A 111 1.84 -8.19 11.09
#